data_AF-A0A525NV22-F1
#
_entry.id   AF-A0A525NV22-F1
#
_cell.length_a   1.000
_cell.length_b   1.000
_cell.length_c   1.000
_cell.angle_alpha   90.00
_cell.angle_beta   90.00
_cell.angle_gamma   90.00
#
_symmetry.space_group_name_H-M   'P 1'
#
loop_
_entity.id
_entity.type
_entity.pdbx_description
1 polymer ?
#
loop_
_entity_poly.entity_id
_entity_poly.type
_entity_poly.pdbx_seq_one_letter_code
_entity_poly.pdbx_strand_id
1 'polypeptide(L)'
;LRGQLGSVYGPTLAQAPADYLFYSGGGGTVRGQPYQSLGVDLGNGKTVGGRSFVGVSAEARFQIRKKVGVVAFADAGYIGAEEFFDGSGRWQSGAGLGLRYATGIGPIRVDLAVPVSGPATNENFQVYIGIGQSF
;
A
#
# COMPACT_ATOMS: atom_id res chain seq x y z
N LEU A 1 -2.67 14.21 -0.08
CA LEU A 1 -1.39 13.48 -0.20
C LEU A 1 -1.08 12.83 1.14
N ARG A 2 -0.54 11.61 1.16
CA ARG A 2 -0.04 10.91 2.33
C ARG A 2 1.40 10.48 2.06
N GLY A 3 2.27 10.63 3.06
CA GLY A 3 3.65 10.14 3.05
C GLY A 3 3.94 9.38 4.34
N GLN A 4 4.68 8.29 4.23
CA GLN A 4 5.08 7.42 5.34
C GLN A 4 6.53 7.00 5.14
N LEU A 5 7.28 6.95 6.24
CA LEU A 5 8.66 6.49 6.28
C LEU A 5 8.79 5.50 7.44
N GLY A 6 9.54 4.43 7.24
CA GLY A 6 9.82 3.41 8.25
C GLY A 6 11.27 2.97 8.21
N SER A 7 11.84 2.73 9.38
CA SER A 7 13.21 2.24 9.55
C SER A 7 13.29 1.30 10.76
N VAL A 8 14.00 0.19 10.61
CA VAL A 8 14.31 -0.78 11.68
C VAL A 8 15.82 -0.76 11.92
N TYR A 9 16.22 -0.07 12.98
CA TYR A 9 17.62 0.05 13.41
C TYR A 9 18.02 -1.07 14.39
N GLY A 10 19.23 -1.60 14.27
CA GLY A 10 19.81 -2.54 15.24
C GLY A 10 20.01 -3.96 14.71
N PRO A 11 18.97 -4.83 14.68
CA PRO A 11 19.12 -6.20 14.22
C PRO A 11 19.31 -6.24 12.70
N THR A 12 20.18 -7.14 12.23
CA THR A 12 20.29 -7.42 10.80
C THR A 12 18.97 -8.01 10.27
N LEU A 13 18.74 -7.95 8.95
CA LEU A 13 17.50 -8.46 8.35
C LEU A 13 17.24 -9.93 8.69
N ALA A 14 18.29 -10.75 8.80
CA ALA A 14 18.19 -12.16 9.14
C ALA A 14 17.83 -12.42 10.62
N GLN A 15 18.03 -11.44 11.51
CA GLN A 15 17.82 -11.55 12.95
C GLN A 15 16.58 -10.78 13.44
N ALA A 16 16.10 -9.81 12.67
CA ALA A 16 14.93 -9.03 13.00
C ALA A 16 13.68 -9.93 13.07
N PRO A 17 12.85 -9.85 14.13
CA PRO A 17 11.58 -10.55 14.16
C PRO A 17 10.65 -10.02 13.06
N ALA A 18 9.94 -10.92 12.38
CA ALA A 18 9.13 -10.59 11.21
C ALA A 18 8.07 -9.51 11.47
N ASP A 19 7.52 -9.45 12.69
CA ASP A 19 6.49 -8.49 13.10
C ASP A 19 6.99 -7.03 13.13
N TYR A 20 8.31 -6.81 13.21
CA TYR A 20 8.90 -5.49 13.13
C TYR A 20 9.31 -5.08 11.71
N LEU A 21 9.33 -6.01 10.77
CA LEU A 21 9.71 -5.75 9.39
C LEU A 21 8.54 -5.16 8.59
N PHE A 22 8.87 -4.33 7.61
CA PHE A 22 7.88 -3.68 6.76
C PHE A 22 7.54 -4.53 5.54
N TYR A 23 6.26 -4.51 5.18
CA TYR A 23 5.77 -5.08 3.92
C TYR A 23 4.94 -4.02 3.20
N SER A 24 4.86 -4.14 1.88
CA SER A 24 3.99 -3.29 1.07
C SER A 24 3.04 -4.14 0.24
N GLY A 25 1.89 -3.56 -0.11
CA GLY A 25 0.80 -4.16 -0.86
C GLY A 25 -0.47 -4.27 -0.02
N GLY A 26 -1.62 -4.10 -0.66
CA GLY A 26 -2.93 -4.06 -0.01
C GLY A 26 -3.37 -2.66 0.43
N GLY A 27 -4.56 -2.58 1.04
CA GLY A 27 -5.25 -1.31 1.32
C GLY A 27 -4.54 -0.35 2.27
N GLY A 28 -3.60 -0.86 3.10
CA GLY A 28 -2.84 -0.05 4.06
C GLY A 28 -1.60 0.64 3.47
N THR A 29 -1.17 0.26 2.26
CA THR A 29 0.03 0.84 1.64
C THR A 29 -0.22 1.15 0.16
N VAL A 30 -0.09 0.17 -0.73
CA VAL A 30 -0.28 0.30 -2.18
C VAL A 30 -1.51 -0.49 -2.61
N ARG A 31 -2.63 0.21 -2.83
CA ARG A 31 -3.87 -0.42 -3.32
C ARG A 31 -3.67 -0.97 -4.73
N GLY A 32 -4.34 -2.08 -5.04
CA GLY A 32 -4.22 -2.77 -6.33
C GLY A 32 -3.15 -3.85 -6.33
N GLN A 33 -2.16 -3.75 -5.44
CA GLN A 33 -1.21 -4.82 -5.17
C GLN A 33 -1.79 -5.80 -4.13
N PRO A 34 -1.53 -7.12 -4.23
CA PRO A 34 -1.95 -8.09 -3.22
C PRO A 34 -1.36 -7.74 -1.84
N TYR A 35 -2.04 -8.15 -0.77
CA TYR A 35 -1.59 -7.86 0.60
C TYR A 35 -0.18 -8.40 0.85
N GLN A 36 0.72 -7.53 1.34
CA GLN A 36 2.13 -7.87 1.64
C GLN A 36 2.91 -8.52 0.46
N SER A 37 2.53 -8.23 -0.78
CA SER A 37 3.17 -8.77 -2.00
C SER A 37 4.59 -8.26 -2.26
N LEU A 38 4.98 -7.13 -1.67
CA LEU A 38 6.33 -6.60 -1.78
C LEU A 38 7.08 -6.75 -0.45
N GLY A 39 8.16 -7.51 -0.54
CA GLY A 39 9.17 -7.69 0.50
C GLY A 39 10.57 -7.79 -0.11
N VAL A 40 11.54 -8.11 0.74
CA VAL A 40 12.92 -8.45 0.38
C VAL A 40 13.01 -9.94 0.06
N ASP A 41 13.50 -10.26 -1.14
CA ASP A 41 13.76 -11.64 -1.54
C ASP A 41 15.13 -12.09 -1.02
N LEU A 42 15.16 -13.12 -0.18
CA LEU A 42 16.39 -13.73 0.33
C LEU A 42 16.91 -14.85 -0.59
N GLY A 43 16.26 -15.07 -1.72
CA GLY A 43 16.50 -16.21 -2.61
C GLY A 43 15.69 -17.44 -2.22
N ASN A 44 15.74 -18.47 -3.08
CA ASN A 44 15.04 -19.75 -2.90
C ASN A 44 13.52 -19.63 -2.67
N GLY A 45 12.90 -18.57 -3.20
CA GLY A 45 11.48 -18.28 -3.04
C GLY A 45 11.09 -17.75 -1.65
N LYS A 46 12.06 -17.42 -0.80
CA LYS A 46 11.80 -16.88 0.54
C LYS A 46 11.78 -15.35 0.51
N THR A 47 10.59 -14.78 0.59
CA THR A 47 10.41 -13.34 0.78
C THR A 47 10.16 -13.01 2.25
N VAL A 48 10.85 -12.00 2.77
CA VAL A 48 10.65 -11.44 4.12
C VAL A 48 10.34 -9.94 4.03
N GLY A 49 9.94 -9.31 5.14
CA GLY A 49 9.75 -7.86 5.17
C GLY A 49 11.09 -7.12 5.07
N GLY A 50 11.08 -5.83 4.76
CA GLY A 50 12.27 -4.99 4.73
C GLY A 50 12.50 -4.22 6.03
N ARG A 51 13.72 -3.69 6.17
CA ARG A 51 14.13 -2.83 7.29
C ARG A 51 13.86 -1.36 7.01
N SER A 52 13.69 -0.97 5.75
CA SER A 52 13.28 0.38 5.37
C SER A 52 12.00 0.35 4.53
N PHE A 53 11.17 1.37 4.73
CA PHE A 53 9.90 1.56 4.04
C PHE A 53 9.71 3.03 3.64
N VAL A 54 9.22 3.24 2.42
CA VAL A 54 8.68 4.52 1.98
C VAL A 54 7.31 4.28 1.38
N GLY A 55 6.30 4.99 1.84
CA GLY A 55 4.94 4.94 1.29
C GLY A 55 4.49 6.32 0.86
N VAL A 56 3.99 6.47 -0.35
CA VAL A 56 3.41 7.71 -0.85
C VAL A 56 2.06 7.44 -1.49
N SER A 57 1.11 8.34 -1.29
CA SER A 57 -0.22 8.25 -1.87
C SER A 57 -0.76 9.62 -2.23
N ALA A 58 -1.31 9.72 -3.43
CA ALA A 58 -2.04 10.88 -3.91
C ALA A 58 -3.50 10.51 -4.13
N GLU A 59 -4.41 11.35 -3.65
CA GLU A 59 -5.85 11.15 -3.84
C GLU A 59 -6.50 12.48 -4.26
N ALA A 60 -7.31 12.41 -5.30
CA ALA A 60 -8.19 13.48 -5.74
C ALA A 60 -9.64 13.08 -5.43
N ARG A 61 -10.36 13.92 -4.70
CA ARG A 61 -11.71 13.64 -4.19
C ARG A 61 -12.69 14.68 -4.72
N PHE A 62 -13.77 14.23 -5.34
CA PHE A 62 -14.77 15.11 -5.93
C PHE A 62 -16.17 14.75 -5.45
N GLN A 63 -16.91 15.72 -4.92
CA GLN A 63 -18.32 15.54 -4.57
C GLN A 63 -19.18 15.84 -5.78
N ILE A 64 -19.88 14.82 -6.31
CA ILE A 64 -20.71 14.98 -7.51
C ILE A 64 -22.16 15.27 -7.13
N ARG A 65 -22.65 14.73 -6.01
CA ARG A 65 -24.00 15.00 -5.48
C ARG A 65 -23.94 15.14 -3.97
N LYS A 66 -25.01 15.64 -3.33
CA LYS A 66 -25.08 15.82 -1.87
C LYS A 66 -24.59 14.62 -1.04
N LYS A 67 -24.85 13.39 -1.49
CA LYS A 67 -24.46 12.15 -0.80
C LYS A 67 -23.44 11.30 -1.57
N VAL A 68 -23.01 11.70 -2.77
CA VAL A 68 -22.17 10.87 -3.65
C VAL A 68 -20.89 11.62 -3.99
N GLY A 69 -19.76 10.98 -3.70
CA GLY A 69 -18.43 11.42 -4.10
C GLY A 69 -17.70 10.34 -4.88
N VAL A 70 -16.74 10.79 -5.68
CA VAL A 70 -15.77 9.94 -6.39
C VAL A 70 -14.36 10.25 -5.91
N VAL A 71 -13.48 9.27 -6.02
CA VAL A 71 -12.06 9.38 -5.69
C VAL A 71 -11.25 8.81 -6.85
N ALA A 72 -10.15 9.46 -7.20
CA ALA A 72 -9.08 8.86 -7.97
C ALA A 72 -7.83 8.84 -7.11
N PHE A 73 -7.05 7.76 -7.15
CA PHE A 73 -5.86 7.63 -6.34
C PHE A 73 -4.72 6.95 -7.08
N ALA A 74 -3.50 7.26 -6.65
CA ALA A 74 -2.28 6.60 -7.03
C ALA A 74 -1.40 6.42 -5.79
N ASP A 75 -0.91 5.21 -5.58
CA ASP A 75 -0.08 4.82 -4.45
C ASP A 75 1.25 4.26 -4.96
N ALA A 76 2.33 4.51 -4.23
CA ALA A 76 3.62 3.87 -4.46
C ALA A 76 4.29 3.50 -3.12
N GLY A 77 5.02 2.40 -3.13
CA GLY A 77 5.65 1.84 -1.95
C GLY A 77 7.03 1.28 -2.26
N TYR A 78 7.97 1.52 -1.35
CA TYR A 78 9.33 1.00 -1.38
C TYR A 78 9.57 0.08 -0.19
N ILE A 79 10.27 -1.01 -0.42
CA ILE A 79 10.79 -1.89 0.64
C ILE A 79 12.27 -2.16 0.38
N GLY A 80 13.11 -1.89 1.38
CA GLY A 80 14.56 -2.10 1.33
C GLY A 80 15.08 -3.03 2.43
N ALA A 81 16.19 -3.72 2.15
CA ALA A 81 16.88 -4.58 3.10
C ALA A 81 17.71 -3.79 4.13
N GLU A 82 18.14 -2.58 3.77
CA GLU A 82 18.92 -1.70 4.62
C GLU A 82 18.06 -0.93 5.61
N GLU A 83 18.69 -0.47 6.69
CA GLU A 83 18.05 0.30 7.79
C GLU A 83 17.36 1.56 7.29
N PHE A 84 18.00 2.23 6.33
CA PHE A 84 17.54 3.49 5.78
C PHE A 84 17.33 3.35 4.27
N PHE A 85 16.58 4.29 3.71
CA PHE A 85 16.43 4.39 2.27
C PHE A 85 17.78 4.73 1.62
N ASP A 86 18.26 3.80 0.81
CA ASP A 86 19.50 3.89 0.03
C ASP A 86 19.25 3.71 -1.48
N GLY A 87 18.01 3.38 -1.86
CA GLY A 87 17.60 3.15 -3.24
C GLY A 87 17.88 1.74 -3.78
N SER A 88 18.46 0.83 -2.98
CA SER A 88 18.79 -0.54 -3.41
C SER A 88 17.60 -1.51 -3.38
N GLY A 89 16.55 -1.15 -2.64
CA GLY A 89 15.33 -1.92 -2.50
C GLY A 89 14.43 -1.86 -3.74
N ARG A 90 13.20 -2.34 -3.56
CA ARG A 90 12.23 -2.46 -4.66
C ARG A 90 11.04 -1.55 -4.47
N TRP A 91 10.48 -1.13 -5.60
CA TRP A 91 9.27 -0.32 -5.67
C TRP A 91 8.10 -1.11 -6.24
N GLN A 92 6.90 -0.75 -5.79
CA GLN A 92 5.66 -1.09 -6.47
C GLN A 92 4.70 0.09 -6.45
N SER A 93 3.77 0.10 -7.39
CA SER A 93 2.74 1.13 -7.47
C SER A 93 1.40 0.53 -7.89
N GLY A 94 0.34 1.28 -7.59
CA GLY A 94 -1.02 0.94 -7.95
C GLY A 94 -1.86 2.20 -8.05
N ALA A 95 -2.95 2.11 -8.81
CA ALA A 95 -3.85 3.22 -9.03
C ALA A 95 -5.30 2.72 -9.10
N GLY A 96 -6.24 3.62 -8.86
CA GLY A 96 -7.63 3.21 -8.86
C GLY A 96 -8.63 4.34 -8.73
N LEU A 97 -9.89 3.93 -8.73
CA LEU A 97 -11.04 4.79 -8.59
C LEU A 97 -11.90 4.32 -7.41
N GLY A 98 -12.54 5.27 -6.76
CA GLY A 98 -13.35 5.06 -5.58
C GLY A 98 -14.70 5.73 -5.67
N LEU A 99 -15.70 5.11 -5.05
CA LEU A 99 -17.01 5.68 -4.80
C LEU A 99 -17.20 5.88 -3.30
N ARG A 100 -17.83 7.00 -2.95
CA ARG A 100 -18.15 7.39 -1.57
C ARG A 100 -19.63 7.70 -1.48
N TYR A 101 -20.32 7.02 -0.59
CA TYR A 101 -21.74 7.27 -0.34
C TYR A 101 -22.01 7.63 1.11
N ALA A 102 -22.48 8.85 1.36
CA ALA A 102 -22.78 9.34 2.69
C ALA A 102 -24.10 8.73 3.20
N THR A 103 -24.02 7.92 4.26
CA THR A 103 -25.18 7.37 4.98
C THR A 103 -25.35 8.07 6.33
N GLY A 104 -26.46 7.78 7.03
CA GLY A 104 -26.70 8.32 8.38
C GLY A 104 -25.73 7.81 9.45
N ILE A 105 -25.02 6.70 9.20
CA ILE A 105 -24.06 6.09 10.12
C ILE A 105 -22.60 6.28 9.69
N GLY A 106 -22.36 7.06 8.63
CA GLY A 106 -21.03 7.33 8.07
C GLY A 106 -20.92 7.03 6.57
N PRO A 107 -19.80 7.41 5.94
CA PRO A 107 -19.60 7.15 4.52
C PRO A 107 -19.27 5.67 4.25
N ILE A 108 -19.94 5.08 3.27
CA ILE A 108 -19.54 3.81 2.65
C ILE A 108 -18.48 4.11 1.59
N ARG A 109 -17.44 3.28 1.53
CA ARG A 109 -16.32 3.36 0.58
C ARG A 109 -16.30 2.09 -0.26
N VAL A 110 -16.17 2.26 -1.57
CA VAL A 110 -15.89 1.18 -2.51
C VAL A 110 -14.75 1.64 -3.40
N ASP A 111 -13.60 0.99 -3.36
CA ASP A 111 -12.43 1.29 -4.20
C ASP A 111 -12.12 0.11 -5.09
N LEU A 112 -11.88 0.38 -6.37
CA LEU A 112 -11.34 -0.56 -7.35
C LEU A 112 -9.95 -0.09 -7.72
N ALA A 113 -8.95 -0.93 -7.52
CA ALA A 113 -7.55 -0.61 -7.79
C ALA A 113 -6.89 -1.67 -8.67
N VAL A 114 -5.90 -1.26 -9.44
CA VAL A 114 -5.10 -2.14 -10.30
C VAL A 114 -3.61 -1.96 -9.98
N PRO A 115 -2.80 -3.03 -10.09
CA PRO A 115 -1.36 -2.90 -10.02
C PRO A 115 -0.84 -2.13 -11.25
N VAL A 116 0.03 -1.15 -11.04
CA VAL A 116 0.61 -0.32 -12.12
C VAL A 116 2.05 -0.72 -12.41
N SER A 117 2.84 -0.99 -11.36
CA SER A 117 4.20 -1.50 -11.47
C SER A 117 4.56 -2.32 -10.23
N GLY A 118 5.55 -3.20 -10.34
CA GLY A 118 6.02 -4.02 -9.21
C GLY A 118 6.22 -5.48 -9.60
N PRO A 119 6.29 -6.39 -8.62
CA PRO A 119 6.36 -7.83 -8.86
C PRO A 119 5.18 -8.32 -9.70
N ALA A 120 5.41 -9.36 -10.49
CA ALA A 120 4.33 -10.02 -11.21
C ALA A 120 3.29 -10.55 -10.20
N THR A 121 2.03 -10.22 -10.46
CA THR A 121 0.88 -10.66 -9.68
C THR A 121 -0.07 -11.42 -10.59
N ASN A 122 -0.68 -12.49 -10.08
CA ASN A 122 -1.73 -13.22 -10.79
C ASN A 122 -3.11 -12.54 -10.65
N GLU A 123 -3.19 -11.46 -9.88
CA GLU A 123 -4.41 -10.70 -9.64
C GLU A 123 -4.38 -9.40 -10.45
N ASN A 124 -5.40 -9.20 -11.28
CA ASN A 124 -5.47 -8.06 -12.18
C ASN A 124 -6.07 -6.80 -11.53
N PHE A 125 -6.80 -6.95 -10.41
CA PHE A 125 -7.41 -5.84 -9.67
C PHE A 125 -7.72 -6.25 -8.23
N GLN A 126 -7.94 -5.25 -7.38
CA GLN A 126 -8.35 -5.38 -5.98
C GLN A 126 -9.61 -4.56 -5.73
N VAL A 127 -10.53 -5.09 -4.92
CA VAL A 127 -11.73 -4.38 -4.47
C VAL A 127 -11.65 -4.18 -2.97
N TYR A 128 -11.84 -2.93 -2.53
CA TYR A 128 -11.88 -2.58 -1.11
C TYR A 128 -13.25 -2.01 -0.77
N ILE A 129 -13.86 -2.52 0.29
CA ILE A 129 -15.15 -2.04 0.81
C ILE A 129 -14.96 -1.69 2.28
N GLY A 130 -15.46 -0.53 2.70
CA GLY A 130 -15.35 -0.08 4.08
C GLY A 130 -16.48 0.84 4.50
N ILE A 131 -16.71 0.92 5.80
CA ILE A 131 -17.70 1.81 6.41
C ILE A 131 -16.97 2.70 7.42
N GLY A 132 -17.22 4.01 7.36
CA GLY A 132 -16.63 4.98 8.29
C GLY A 132 -15.35 5.64 7.79
N GLN A 133 -14.51 6.10 8.73
CA GLN A 133 -13.22 6.71 8.44
C GLN A 133 -12.09 5.69 8.60
N SER A 134 -11.53 5.20 7.49
CA SER A 134 -10.20 4.56 7.50
C SER A 134 -9.15 5.67 7.44
N PHE A 135 -8.25 5.64 8.43
CA PHE A 135 -7.14 6.56 8.71
C PHE A 135 -6.00 6.43 7.68
#